data_AF-A0A0V8HI79-F1
#
_entry.id   AF-A0A0V8HI79-F1
#
_cell.length_a   1.000
_cell.length_b   1.000
_cell.length_c   1.000
_cell.angle_alpha   90.00
_cell.angle_beta   90.00
_cell.angle_gamma   90.00
#
_symmetry.space_group_name_H-M   'P 1'
#
loop_
_entity.id
_entity.type
_entity.pdbx_description
1 polymer ?
#
loop_
_entity_poly.entity_id
_entity_poly.type
_entity_poly.pdbx_seq_one_letter_code
_entity_poly.pdbx_strand_id
1 'polypeptide(L)'
;MFKRYSMVNELRGETLSFSSVYQLGDSQSIFSTTKAFAVQREREFFLGSEGRFDAEVFNQLVELPPINPRISVSRLNLSPIKVNCMHVLATAFSSVVHIGNTCNVYMDSRVKHVRQLEGEAEYSEEELAMIEEEKAQAASEGEPVEFIEY
;
A
#
# COMPACT_ATOMS: atom_id res chain seq x y z
N MET A 1 26.67 9.80 -28.38
CA MET A 1 25.81 8.60 -28.33
C MET A 1 24.37 9.07 -28.41
N PHE A 2 23.66 8.76 -29.51
CA PHE A 2 22.26 9.17 -29.65
C PHE A 2 21.41 8.50 -28.58
N LYS A 3 20.72 9.29 -27.77
CA LYS A 3 19.80 8.79 -26.75
C LYS A 3 18.57 8.19 -27.45
N ARG A 4 18.16 6.99 -27.00
CA ARG A 4 16.88 6.41 -27.43
C ARG A 4 15.76 7.36 -27.05
N TYR A 5 14.81 7.53 -27.96
CA TYR A 5 13.57 8.26 -27.71
C TYR A 5 12.37 7.31 -27.81
N SER A 6 11.36 7.61 -27.00
CA SER A 6 10.12 6.86 -26.92
C SER A 6 9.00 7.66 -27.58
N MET A 7 8.16 6.99 -28.36
CA MET A 7 6.97 7.56 -28.98
C MET A 7 5.75 6.81 -28.45
N VAL A 8 4.92 7.51 -27.69
CA VAL A 8 3.67 6.98 -27.14
C VAL A 8 2.55 7.84 -27.70
N ASN A 9 1.61 7.23 -28.44
CA ASN A 9 0.53 7.99 -29.08
C ASN A 9 -0.55 8.39 -28.06
N GLU A 10 -0.86 7.50 -27.13
CA GLU A 10 -1.87 7.73 -26.08
C GLU A 10 -1.35 7.23 -24.73
N LEU A 11 -1.43 8.09 -23.71
CA LEU A 11 -1.23 7.74 -22.31
C LEU A 11 -2.54 7.99 -21.56
N ARG A 12 -3.14 6.93 -21.04
CA ARG A 12 -4.34 6.98 -20.21
C ARG A 12 -3.99 6.57 -18.80
N GLY A 13 -4.00 7.52 -17.87
CA GLY A 13 -3.85 7.27 -16.44
C GLY A 13 -5.19 7.47 -15.73
N GLU A 14 -5.59 6.55 -14.84
CA GLU A 14 -6.84 6.72 -14.08
C GLU A 14 -6.59 7.31 -12.69
N THR A 15 -5.62 6.79 -11.95
CA THR A 15 -5.30 7.27 -10.58
C THR A 15 -3.82 7.59 -10.42
N LEU A 16 -3.52 8.78 -9.88
CA LEU A 16 -2.19 9.21 -9.44
C LEU A 16 -2.28 9.64 -7.97
N SER A 17 -1.57 8.94 -7.08
CA SER A 17 -1.68 9.16 -5.62
C SER A 17 -0.32 9.03 -4.92
N PHE A 18 -0.23 9.52 -3.67
CA PHE A 18 0.89 9.35 -2.73
C PHE A 18 2.31 9.39 -3.35
N SER A 19 2.87 10.60 -3.48
CA SER A 19 4.24 10.84 -3.99
C SER A 19 4.56 10.16 -5.34
N SER A 20 3.55 10.01 -6.20
CA SER A 20 3.70 9.44 -7.53
C SER A 20 3.81 10.51 -8.61
N VAL A 21 4.51 10.20 -9.70
CA VAL A 21 4.78 11.16 -10.78
C VAL A 21 4.60 10.52 -12.15
N TYR A 22 3.96 11.24 -13.07
CA TYR A 22 4.03 10.98 -14.50
C TYR A 22 5.07 11.90 -15.13
N GLN A 23 6.22 11.34 -15.48
CA GLN A 23 7.30 12.07 -16.13
C GLN A 23 7.23 11.83 -17.64
N LEU A 24 7.09 12.90 -18.41
CA LEU A 24 7.17 12.87 -19.88
C LEU A 24 8.40 13.65 -20.33
N GLY A 25 9.21 13.05 -21.19
CA GLY A 25 10.48 13.60 -21.64
C GLY A 25 11.67 13.10 -20.82
N ASP A 26 12.86 13.56 -21.17
CA ASP A 26 14.10 13.06 -20.57
C ASP A 26 14.34 13.63 -19.17
N SER A 27 14.92 12.81 -18.29
CA SER A 27 15.36 13.20 -16.96
C SER A 27 16.81 12.77 -16.75
N GLN A 28 17.51 13.42 -15.81
CA GLN A 28 18.83 12.95 -15.40
C GLN A 28 18.70 11.93 -14.26
N SER A 29 17.90 12.28 -13.26
CA SER A 29 17.68 11.43 -12.10
C SER A 29 16.24 11.54 -11.63
N ILE A 30 15.68 10.44 -11.15
CA ILE A 30 14.36 10.36 -10.52
C ILE A 30 14.55 9.80 -9.12
N PHE A 31 14.11 10.56 -8.12
CA PHE A 31 14.13 10.16 -6.72
C PHE A 31 12.71 10.25 -6.17
N SER A 32 12.21 9.18 -5.57
CA SER A 32 10.93 9.21 -4.86
C SER A 32 10.99 8.42 -3.56
N THR A 33 10.42 8.95 -2.49
CA THR A 33 10.31 8.21 -1.23
C THR A 33 8.97 8.43 -0.54
N THR A 34 8.42 7.36 0.03
CA THR A 34 7.15 7.39 0.76
C THR A 34 7.25 6.51 2.00
N LYS A 35 6.77 7.03 3.13
CA LYS A 35 6.46 6.24 4.31
C LYS A 35 4.97 6.39 4.59
N ALA A 36 4.25 5.28 4.60
CA ALA A 36 2.81 5.29 4.83
C ALA A 36 2.44 4.35 5.97
N PHE A 37 1.58 4.85 6.86
CA PHE A 37 0.95 4.09 7.91
C PHE A 37 -0.54 3.99 7.59
N ALA A 38 -1.03 2.78 7.38
CA ALA A 38 -2.39 2.54 6.93
C ALA A 38 -3.13 1.71 7.98
N VAL A 39 -3.90 2.38 8.83
CA VAL A 39 -4.75 1.74 9.84
C VAL A 39 -6.10 1.46 9.24
N GLN A 40 -6.54 0.21 9.31
CA GLN A 40 -7.88 -0.21 8.98
C GLN A 40 -8.55 -0.74 10.24
N ARG A 41 -9.71 -0.17 10.58
CA ARG A 41 -10.53 -0.61 11.71
C ARG A 41 -11.83 -1.21 11.20
N GLU A 42 -12.39 -2.11 11.98
CA GLU A 42 -13.75 -2.63 11.77
C GLU A 42 -14.82 -1.58 12.10
N ARG A 43 -14.58 -0.78 13.14
CA ARG A 43 -15.43 0.36 13.52
C ARG A 43 -14.79 1.69 13.13
N GLU A 44 -15.61 2.62 12.64
CA GLU A 44 -15.19 3.98 12.29
C GLU A 44 -14.92 4.82 13.54
N PHE A 45 -13.72 4.67 14.11
CA PHE A 45 -13.24 5.52 15.18
C PHE A 45 -11.86 6.07 14.82
N PHE A 46 -11.69 7.39 14.87
CA PHE A 46 -10.45 8.06 14.50
C PHE A 46 -9.77 8.62 15.74
N LEU A 47 -8.54 8.18 15.99
CA LEU A 47 -7.71 8.72 17.05
C LEU A 47 -6.85 9.84 16.45
N GLY A 48 -6.60 10.94 17.14
CA GLY A 48 -5.69 11.98 16.62
C GLY A 48 -4.22 11.51 16.46
N SER A 49 -3.87 10.35 17.03
CA SER A 49 -2.52 9.80 17.09
C SER A 49 -2.46 8.35 16.57
N GLU A 50 -2.89 8.11 15.34
CA GLU A 50 -3.08 6.74 14.82
C GLU A 50 -1.79 6.03 14.44
N GLY A 51 -0.70 6.76 14.19
CA GLY A 51 0.52 6.16 13.69
C GLY A 51 1.76 6.98 13.99
N ARG A 52 2.82 6.27 14.38
CA ARG A 52 4.18 6.80 14.46
C ARG A 52 5.07 5.99 13.53
N PHE A 53 6.04 6.64 12.89
CA PHE A 53 7.02 5.98 12.02
C PHE A 53 8.14 5.27 12.80
N ASP A 54 7.85 4.82 14.01
CA ASP A 54 8.83 4.22 14.92
C ASP A 54 9.03 2.72 14.65
N ALA A 55 8.11 2.10 13.90
CA ALA A 55 8.24 0.69 13.54
C ALA A 55 9.51 0.42 12.71
N GLU A 56 10.13 -0.74 12.93
CA GLU A 56 11.39 -1.14 12.27
C GLU A 56 11.32 -1.02 10.75
N VAL A 57 10.18 -1.34 10.14
CA VAL A 57 9.95 -1.20 8.69
C VAL A 57 10.28 0.19 8.15
N PHE A 58 10.15 1.25 8.95
CA PHE A 58 10.45 2.62 8.56
C PHE A 58 11.90 3.04 8.79
N ASN A 59 12.63 2.33 9.63
CA ASN A 59 13.96 2.72 10.13
C ASN A 59 15.07 1.74 9.73
N GLN A 60 14.72 0.53 9.31
CA GLN A 60 15.67 -0.48 8.85
C GLN A 60 16.34 -0.03 7.55
N LEU A 61 17.66 -0.21 7.43
CA LEU A 61 18.39 0.04 6.19
C LEU A 61 17.99 -1.00 5.12
N VAL A 62 17.82 -0.55 3.88
CA VAL A 62 17.62 -1.46 2.74
C VAL A 62 18.97 -2.08 2.40
N GLU A 63 19.08 -3.39 2.57
CA GLU A 63 20.28 -4.13 2.15
C GLU A 63 20.34 -4.19 0.62
N LEU A 64 21.24 -3.40 0.03
CA LEU A 64 21.50 -3.45 -1.40
C LEU A 64 22.55 -4.55 -1.67
N PRO A 65 22.32 -5.43 -2.66
CA PRO A 65 23.33 -6.41 -3.03
C PRO A 65 24.60 -5.69 -3.51
N PRO A 66 25.80 -6.22 -3.20
CA PRO A 66 27.04 -5.62 -3.65
C PRO A 66 27.08 -5.58 -5.19
N ILE A 67 27.35 -4.41 -5.74
CA ILE A 67 27.47 -4.20 -7.19
C ILE A 67 28.77 -4.87 -7.66
N ASN A 68 28.69 -6.13 -8.10
CA ASN A 68 29.84 -6.91 -8.54
C ASN A 68 29.72 -7.42 -10.00
N PRO A 69 29.55 -6.52 -11.00
CA PRO A 69 29.33 -6.95 -12.37
C PRO A 69 30.64 -7.39 -13.04
N ARG A 70 30.94 -8.69 -12.99
CA ARG A 70 31.84 -9.34 -13.97
C ARG A 70 31.02 -9.97 -15.10
N ILE A 71 30.11 -9.21 -15.69
CA ILE A 71 29.25 -9.68 -16.78
C ILE A 71 29.34 -8.70 -17.94
N SER A 72 29.84 -9.16 -19.08
CA SER A 72 29.81 -8.42 -20.34
C SER A 72 28.49 -8.72 -21.04
N VAL A 73 27.61 -7.72 -21.15
CA VAL A 73 26.33 -7.85 -21.85
C VAL A 73 26.40 -7.01 -23.13
N SER A 74 26.31 -7.68 -24.28
CA SER A 74 26.06 -7.01 -25.56
C SER A 74 24.56 -6.82 -25.74
N ARG A 75 24.11 -5.58 -25.95
CA ARG A 75 22.69 -5.25 -26.15
C ARG A 75 22.51 -4.48 -27.46
N LEU A 76 21.62 -4.97 -28.33
CA LEU A 76 21.15 -4.20 -29.47
C LEU A 76 19.93 -3.38 -29.05
N ASN A 77 20.11 -2.06 -28.99
CA ASN A 77 19.08 -1.13 -28.53
C ASN A 77 18.37 -0.49 -29.73
N LEU A 78 17.34 -1.15 -30.26
CA LEU A 78 16.52 -0.61 -31.35
C LEU A 78 15.82 0.69 -30.91
N SER A 79 15.75 1.66 -31.82
CA SER A 79 15.14 2.97 -31.62
C SER A 79 14.30 3.35 -32.85
N PRO A 80 13.11 3.95 -32.68
CA PRO A 80 12.48 4.31 -31.40
C PRO A 80 11.69 3.17 -30.75
N ILE A 81 11.44 3.32 -29.45
CA ILE A 81 10.43 2.52 -28.76
C ILE A 81 9.08 3.15 -29.10
N LYS A 82 8.26 2.45 -29.90
CA LYS A 82 6.92 2.92 -30.29
C LYS A 82 5.85 2.12 -29.56
N VAL A 83 4.99 2.83 -28.84
CA VAL A 83 3.84 2.26 -28.14
C VAL A 83 2.60 3.02 -28.62
N ASN A 84 1.53 2.29 -28.98
CA ASN A 84 0.31 2.95 -29.42
C ASN A 84 -0.44 3.54 -28.22
N CYS A 85 -0.85 2.69 -27.28
CA CYS A 85 -1.59 3.10 -26.09
C CYS A 85 -0.92 2.52 -24.84
N MET A 86 -0.74 3.37 -23.84
CA MET A 86 -0.31 3.01 -22.49
C MET A 86 -1.47 3.30 -21.54
N HIS A 87 -2.03 2.26 -20.93
CA HIS A 87 -3.10 2.39 -19.94
C HIS A 87 -2.56 2.05 -18.55
N VAL A 88 -2.59 3.03 -17.65
CA VAL A 88 -2.12 2.94 -16.27
C VAL A 88 -3.33 3.12 -15.35
N LEU A 89 -3.72 2.04 -14.69
CA LEU A 89 -4.86 2.05 -13.76
C LEU A 89 -4.57 2.94 -12.55
N ALA A 90 -3.48 2.66 -11.83
CA ALA A 90 -3.12 3.43 -10.65
C ALA A 90 -1.62 3.49 -10.44
N THR A 91 -1.17 4.63 -9.94
CA THR A 91 0.22 4.89 -9.58
C THR A 91 0.22 5.49 -8.19
N ALA A 92 0.80 4.77 -7.24
CA ALA A 92 0.75 5.12 -5.83
C ALA A 92 2.09 4.82 -5.14
N PHE A 93 2.34 5.51 -4.01
CA PHE A 93 3.42 5.21 -3.07
C PHE A 93 4.81 5.22 -3.69
N SER A 94 5.29 6.41 -4.08
CA SER A 94 6.59 6.59 -4.72
C SER A 94 6.79 5.84 -6.04
N SER A 95 5.71 5.76 -6.82
CA SER A 95 5.74 5.17 -8.15
C SER A 95 5.88 6.24 -9.23
N VAL A 96 6.69 5.98 -10.26
CA VAL A 96 6.90 6.92 -11.36
C VAL A 96 6.66 6.23 -12.70
N VAL A 97 5.72 6.75 -13.49
CA VAL A 97 5.58 6.38 -14.91
C VAL A 97 6.40 7.36 -15.71
N HIS A 98 7.47 6.86 -16.36
CA HIS A 98 8.39 7.69 -17.12
C HIS A 98 8.39 7.33 -18.60
N ILE A 99 8.02 8.29 -19.45
CA ILE A 99 8.12 8.19 -20.90
C ILE A 99 9.25 9.10 -21.37
N GLY A 100 10.45 8.55 -21.46
CA GLY A 100 11.65 9.28 -21.87
C GLY A 100 12.91 8.53 -21.46
N ASN A 101 14.04 9.21 -21.51
CA ASN A 101 15.32 8.66 -21.08
C ASN A 101 15.69 9.14 -19.67
N THR A 102 16.21 8.26 -18.83
CA THR A 102 16.75 8.59 -17.50
C THR A 102 18.09 7.92 -17.26
N CYS A 103 18.94 8.51 -16.44
CA CYS A 103 20.21 7.90 -16.07
C CYS A 103 20.09 7.15 -14.75
N ASN A 104 19.55 7.80 -13.72
CA ASN A 104 19.51 7.25 -12.37
C ASN A 104 18.08 7.25 -11.83
N VAL A 105 17.64 6.13 -11.28
CA VAL A 105 16.33 6.04 -10.64
C VAL A 105 16.52 5.39 -9.28
N TYR A 106 16.04 6.07 -8.23
CA TYR A 106 16.06 5.56 -6.87
C TYR A 106 14.67 5.79 -6.27
N MET A 107 14.02 4.74 -5.78
CA MET A 107 12.72 4.88 -5.12
C MET A 107 12.67 3.99 -3.87
N ASP A 108 12.19 4.52 -2.74
CA ASP A 108 11.98 3.75 -1.50
C ASP A 108 10.59 4.03 -0.93
N SER A 109 9.75 2.99 -0.87
CA SER A 109 8.38 3.08 -0.38
C SER A 109 8.16 2.07 0.72
N ARG A 110 7.82 2.54 1.92
CA ARG A 110 7.63 1.72 3.11
C ARG A 110 6.21 1.91 3.60
N VAL A 111 5.43 0.84 3.58
CA VAL A 111 4.02 0.87 3.98
C VAL A 111 3.82 -0.13 5.11
N LYS A 112 3.25 0.34 6.23
CA LYS A 112 2.81 -0.54 7.31
C LYS A 112 1.29 -0.51 7.38
N HIS A 113 0.67 -1.62 7.03
CA HIS A 113 -0.75 -1.84 7.25
C HIS A 113 -0.98 -2.40 8.66
N VAL A 114 -1.93 -1.84 9.39
CA VAL A 114 -2.39 -2.35 10.68
C VAL A 114 -3.88 -2.54 10.59
N ARG A 115 -4.34 -3.78 10.80
CA ARG A 115 -5.77 -4.09 10.89
C ARG A 115 -6.16 -4.26 12.35
N GLN A 116 -7.17 -3.53 12.78
CA GLN A 116 -7.78 -3.66 14.10
C GLN A 116 -9.12 -4.37 13.90
N LEU A 117 -9.18 -5.60 14.37
CA LEU A 117 -10.38 -6.42 14.40
C LEU A 117 -10.98 -6.31 15.79
N GLU A 118 -12.30 -6.26 15.90
CA GLU A 118 -12.94 -6.50 17.19
C GLU A 118 -12.66 -7.96 17.55
N GLY A 119 -12.09 -8.21 18.72
CA GLY A 119 -12.06 -9.58 19.23
C GLY A 119 -13.50 -10.01 19.48
N GLU A 120 -13.79 -11.31 19.38
CA GLU A 120 -14.90 -11.84 20.18
C GLU A 120 -14.64 -11.34 21.60
N ALA A 121 -15.58 -10.58 22.17
CA ALA A 121 -15.48 -10.23 23.57
C ALA A 121 -15.35 -11.56 24.31
N GLU A 122 -14.14 -11.87 24.81
CA GLU A 122 -14.01 -12.80 25.91
C GLU A 122 -14.72 -12.10 27.06
N TYR A 123 -16.04 -12.29 27.11
CA TYR A 123 -16.84 -11.97 28.27
C TYR A 123 -16.11 -12.63 29.42
N SER A 124 -15.72 -11.82 30.41
CA SER A 124 -15.12 -12.34 31.63
C SER A 124 -16.02 -13.45 32.19
N GLU A 125 -15.44 -14.42 32.92
CA GLU A 125 -16.24 -15.51 33.53
C GLU A 125 -17.42 -14.95 34.36
N GLU A 126 -17.25 -13.75 34.92
CA GLU A 126 -18.26 -12.99 35.65
C GLU A 126 -19.41 -12.50 34.73
N GLU A 127 -19.10 -12.00 33.53
CA GLU A 127 -20.10 -11.57 32.55
C GLU A 127 -20.84 -12.75 31.93
N LEU A 128 -20.16 -13.88 31.68
CA LEU A 128 -20.80 -15.12 31.22
C LEU A 128 -21.74 -15.71 32.27
N ALA A 129 -21.35 -15.69 33.54
CA ALA A 129 -22.21 -16.14 34.65
C ALA A 129 -23.47 -15.28 34.79
N MET A 130 -23.34 -13.95 34.64
CA MET A 130 -24.47 -13.03 34.66
C MET A 130 -25.44 -13.29 33.49
N ILE A 131 -24.90 -13.56 32.29
CA ILE A 131 -25.71 -13.88 31.10
C ILE A 131 -26.42 -15.24 31.24
N GLU A 132 -25.77 -16.24 31.85
CA GLU A 132 -26.39 -17.56 32.11
C GLU A 132 -27.49 -17.47 33.17
N GLU A 133 -27.29 -16.69 34.23
CA GLU A 133 -28.27 -16.49 35.29
C GLU A 133 -29.51 -15.74 34.79
N GLU A 134 -29.31 -14.71 33.95
CA GLU A 134 -30.39 -13.96 33.30
C GLU A 134 -31.18 -14.85 32.30
N LYS A 135 -30.48 -15.72 31.54
CA LYS A 135 -31.13 -16.71 30.67
C LYS A 135 -31.93 -17.76 31.45
N ALA A 136 -31.43 -18.19 32.61
CA ALA A 136 -32.14 -19.15 33.47
C ALA A 136 -33.40 -18.52 34.09
N GLN A 137 -33.35 -17.24 34.47
CA GLN A 137 -34.52 -16.48 34.93
C GLN A 137 -35.54 -16.30 33.80
N ALA A 138 -35.13 -15.86 32.61
CA ALA A 138 -36.02 -15.67 31.47
C ALA A 138 -36.69 -17.00 31.01
N ALA A 139 -35.97 -18.12 31.06
CA ALA A 139 -36.51 -19.45 30.77
C ALA A 139 -37.54 -19.92 31.81
N SER A 140 -37.45 -19.44 33.06
CA SER A 140 -38.41 -19.75 34.12
C SER A 140 -39.67 -18.89 34.07
N GLU A 141 -39.60 -17.69 33.47
CA GLU A 141 -40.71 -16.75 33.35
C GLU A 141 -41.50 -16.89 32.03
N GLY A 142 -41.01 -17.68 31.07
CA GLY A 142 -41.79 -18.12 29.92
C GLY A 142 -42.05 -17.05 28.85
N GLU A 143 -41.28 -15.95 28.83
CA GLU A 143 -41.33 -14.99 27.72
C GLU A 143 -40.31 -15.37 26.63
N PRO A 144 -40.71 -15.38 25.35
CA PRO A 144 -39.80 -15.70 24.26
C PRO A 144 -38.83 -14.54 24.04
N VAL A 145 -37.56 -14.78 24.34
CA VAL A 145 -36.50 -13.83 24.01
C VAL A 145 -36.23 -13.91 22.49
N GLU A 146 -36.86 -13.03 21.71
CA GLU A 146 -36.43 -12.79 20.33
C GLU A 146 -35.06 -12.11 20.35
N PHE A 147 -34.00 -12.91 20.21
CA PHE A 147 -32.68 -12.37 19.93
C PHE A 147 -32.60 -12.03 18.44
N ILE A 148 -32.53 -10.73 18.15
CA ILE A 148 -32.03 -10.22 16.88
C ILE A 148 -30.53 -10.48 16.87
N GLU A 149 -30.10 -11.44 16.06
CA GLU A 149 -28.70 -11.65 15.71
C GLU A 149 -28.17 -10.41 14.97
N TYR A 150 -27.11 -9.80 15.51
CA TYR A 150 -26.19 -8.94 14.75
C TYR A 150 -24.79 -9.56 14.82
#